data_AF-A0AA91LYF3-F1
#
_entry.id   AF-A0AA91LYF3-F1
#
_cell.length_a   1.000
_cell.length_b   1.000
_cell.length_c   1.000
_cell.angle_alpha   90.00
_cell.angle_beta   90.00
_cell.angle_gamma   90.00
#
_symmetry.space_group_name_H-M   'P 1'
#
loop_
_entity.id
_entity.type
_entity.pdbx_description
1 polymer ?
#
loop_
_entity_poly.entity_id
_entity_poly.type
_entity_poly.pdbx_seq_one_letter_code
_entity_poly.pdbx_strand_id
1 'polypeptide(L)'
;MSSKASTRCLSLRRCLRITVSAFWGSPRWTEAWLPADLASTLTTSALRRTPLYELLSAAGFVIDRMQHAITAEIAGPRTAHLLNTAIGSAVIRIDCVAFVADSPHHYVSILLSPNRSRVLLTQTAAELETGEGLAIAHDVRRQMR
;
A
#
# COMPACT_ATOMS: atom_id res chain seq x y z
N MET A 1 -0.14 16.66 -14.93
CA MET A 1 -0.21 15.30 -14.36
C MET A 1 1.20 14.71 -14.33
N SER A 2 1.79 14.47 -13.17
CA SER A 2 3.11 13.82 -13.09
C SER A 2 3.04 12.70 -12.07
N SER A 3 3.27 11.47 -12.54
CA SER A 3 3.49 10.28 -11.72
C SER A 3 4.91 9.80 -12.01
N LYS A 4 5.69 9.53 -10.97
CA LYS A 4 7.03 8.95 -11.09
C LYS A 4 7.02 7.58 -10.43
N ALA A 5 7.34 6.55 -11.21
CA ALA A 5 7.57 5.19 -10.73
C ALA A 5 9.08 4.89 -10.76
N SER A 6 9.57 4.14 -9.79
CA SER A 6 10.93 3.62 -9.73
C SER A 6 10.89 2.19 -9.19
N THR A 7 11.68 1.31 -9.79
CA THR A 7 11.82 -0.08 -9.37
C THR A 7 13.26 -0.33 -8.91
N ARG A 8 13.45 -0.94 -7.74
CA ARG A 8 14.77 -1.37 -7.24
C ARG A 8 14.68 -2.77 -6.64
N CYS A 9 15.47 -3.70 -7.16
CA CYS A 9 15.66 -5.02 -6.55
C CYS A 9 16.65 -4.88 -5.38
N LEU A 10 16.29 -5.36 -4.18
CA LEU A 10 17.16 -5.33 -2.99
C LEU A 10 17.66 -6.76 -2.72
N SER A 11 18.95 -7.04 -2.93
CA SER A 11 19.47 -8.42 -3.00
C SER A 11 19.71 -9.13 -1.66
N LEU A 12 19.13 -8.68 -0.54
CA LEU A 12 19.30 -9.34 0.77
C LEU A 12 18.03 -10.01 1.32
N ARG A 13 16.88 -9.80 0.68
CA ARG A 13 15.63 -10.56 0.87
C ARG A 13 14.98 -10.63 -0.52
N ARG A 14 14.47 -11.78 -0.96
CA ARG A 14 13.96 -12.03 -2.34
C ARG A 14 12.71 -11.19 -2.69
N CYS A 15 12.81 -9.87 -2.65
CA CYS A 15 11.72 -8.93 -2.83
C CYS A 15 12.12 -7.78 -3.77
N LEU A 16 11.25 -7.51 -4.74
CA LEU A 16 11.27 -6.34 -5.58
C LEU A 16 10.60 -5.18 -4.86
N ARG A 17 11.30 -4.05 -4.68
CA ARG A 17 10.69 -2.83 -4.15
C ARG A 17 10.35 -1.87 -5.27
N ILE A 18 9.08 -1.49 -5.34
CA ILE A 18 8.57 -0.48 -6.26
C ILE A 18 8.18 0.74 -5.46
N THR A 19 8.43 1.92 -6.01
CA THR A 19 8.06 3.18 -5.39
C THR A 19 7.37 4.05 -6.42
N VAL A 20 6.17 4.52 -6.09
CA VAL A 20 5.37 5.37 -6.96
C VAL A 20 4.98 6.63 -6.18
N SER A 21 5.17 7.78 -6.81
CA SER A 21 4.66 9.06 -6.34
C SER A 21 3.66 9.62 -7.34
N ALA A 22 2.55 10.14 -6.82
CA ALA A 22 1.51 10.75 -7.63
C ALA A 22 1.06 12.07 -7.01
N PHE A 23 0.79 13.06 -7.86
CA PHE A 23 0.25 14.35 -7.46
C PHE A 23 -1.04 14.63 -8.24
N TRP A 24 -2.17 14.23 -7.65
CA TRP A 24 -3.51 14.37 -8.23
C TRP A 24 -4.34 15.27 -7.31
N GLY A 25 -3.93 16.54 -7.21
CA GLY A 25 -4.49 17.51 -6.25
C GLY A 25 -4.03 17.32 -4.80
N SER A 26 -3.58 16.12 -4.43
CA SER A 26 -2.85 15.82 -3.19
C SER A 26 -1.64 14.94 -3.49
N PRO A 27 -0.48 15.18 -2.87
CA PRO A 27 0.65 14.27 -2.95
C PRO A 27 0.31 12.95 -2.26
N ARG A 28 0.72 11.86 -2.91
CA ARG A 28 0.66 10.48 -2.41
C ARG A 28 2.00 9.81 -2.66
N TRP A 29 2.43 9.02 -1.69
CA TRP A 29 3.57 8.14 -1.80
C TRP A 29 3.14 6.68 -1.61
N THR A 30 3.60 5.79 -2.47
CA THR A 30 3.31 4.35 -2.39
C THR A 30 4.60 3.57 -2.53
N GLU A 31 4.85 2.67 -1.58
CA GLU A 31 5.92 1.66 -1.67
C GLU A 31 5.28 0.28 -1.73
N ALA A 32 5.77 -0.60 -2.59
CA ALA A 32 5.31 -1.98 -2.71
C ALA A 32 6.49 -2.93 -2.67
N TRP A 33 6.32 -4.05 -1.97
CA TRP A 33 7.28 -5.15 -1.86
C TRP A 33 6.64 -6.40 -2.45
N LEU A 34 7.17 -6.84 -3.59
CA LEU A 34 6.64 -7.95 -4.37
C LEU A 34 7.67 -9.07 -4.52
N PRO A 35 7.26 -10.29 -4.90
CA PRO A 35 8.17 -11.35 -5.29
C PRO A 35 9.21 -10.90 -6.34
N ALA A 36 10.46 -11.33 -6.19
CA ALA A 36 11.58 -10.88 -7.03
C ALA A 36 11.54 -11.43 -8.46
N ASP A 37 10.87 -12.55 -8.68
CA ASP A 37 10.59 -13.14 -10.00
C ASP A 37 9.74 -12.23 -10.90
N LEU A 38 9.01 -11.26 -10.33
CA LEU A 38 8.26 -10.25 -11.06
C LEU A 38 9.10 -9.10 -11.61
N ALA A 39 10.42 -9.10 -11.41
CA ALA A 39 11.29 -8.00 -11.82
C ALA A 39 11.28 -7.74 -13.34
N SER A 40 11.09 -8.77 -14.17
CA SER A 40 11.00 -8.63 -15.63
C SER A 40 9.65 -8.06 -16.08
N THR A 41 8.57 -8.34 -15.36
CA THR A 41 7.23 -7.83 -15.63
C THR A 41 7.06 -6.40 -15.12
N LEU A 42 7.53 -6.12 -13.89
CA LEU A 42 7.29 -4.88 -13.17
C LEU A 42 8.39 -3.84 -13.38
N THR A 43 8.64 -3.54 -14.66
CA THR A 43 9.60 -2.51 -15.07
C THR A 43 9.03 -1.11 -14.87
N THR A 44 9.91 -0.12 -14.69
CA THR A 44 9.53 1.29 -14.63
C THR A 44 8.71 1.71 -15.86
N SER A 45 9.07 1.23 -17.06
CA SER A 45 8.37 1.59 -18.30
C SER A 45 6.97 0.98 -18.37
N ALA A 46 6.79 -0.25 -17.88
CA ALA A 46 5.48 -0.88 -17.77
C ALA A 46 4.58 -0.13 -16.78
N LEU A 47 5.06 0.14 -15.57
CA LEU A 47 4.29 0.81 -14.50
C LEU A 47 3.90 2.26 -14.82
N ARG A 48 4.58 2.90 -15.77
CA ARG A 48 4.17 4.23 -16.27
C ARG A 48 2.95 4.19 -17.19
N ARG A 49 2.66 3.03 -17.79
CA ARG A 49 1.61 2.86 -18.80
C ARG A 49 0.45 2.02 -18.30
N THR A 50 0.73 1.05 -17.44
CA THR A 50 -0.22 0.05 -16.99
C THR A 50 -0.24 0.00 -15.46
N PRO A 51 -1.42 0.03 -14.82
CA PRO A 51 -1.56 -0.13 -13.38
C PRO A 51 -0.93 -1.43 -12.87
N LEU A 52 -0.41 -1.41 -11.63
CA LEU A 52 0.24 -2.57 -11.01
C LEU A 52 -0.62 -3.83 -11.06
N TYR A 53 -1.89 -3.74 -10.66
CA TYR A 53 -2.77 -4.91 -10.58
C TYR A 53 -3.15 -5.48 -11.95
N GLU A 54 -3.19 -4.65 -13.00
CA GLU A 54 -3.35 -5.13 -14.37
C GLU A 54 -2.11 -5.91 -14.83
N LEU A 55 -0.91 -5.43 -14.50
CA LEU A 55 0.34 -6.16 -14.79
C LEU A 55 0.41 -7.49 -14.04
N LEU A 56 -0.04 -7.53 -12.78
CA LEU A 56 -0.10 -8.76 -11.99
C LEU A 56 -1.12 -9.75 -12.56
N SER A 57 -2.31 -9.28 -12.93
CA SER A 57 -3.34 -10.10 -13.56
C SER A 57 -2.87 -10.67 -14.90
N ALA A 58 -2.22 -9.86 -15.74
CA ALA A 58 -1.62 -10.31 -17.00
C ALA A 58 -0.50 -11.33 -16.80
N ALA A 59 0.17 -11.32 -15.65
CA ALA A 59 1.17 -12.33 -15.26
C ALA A 59 0.56 -13.58 -14.59
N GLY A 60 -0.78 -13.68 -14.52
CA GLY A 60 -1.50 -14.85 -14.01
C GLY A 60 -1.82 -14.80 -12.51
N PHE A 61 -1.56 -13.68 -11.82
CA PHE A 61 -1.87 -13.54 -10.39
C PHE A 61 -3.29 -12.99 -10.20
N VAL A 62 -4.12 -13.76 -9.50
CA VAL A 62 -5.47 -13.36 -9.08
C VAL A 62 -5.44 -13.08 -7.58
N ILE A 63 -5.69 -11.83 -7.20
CA ILE A 63 -5.80 -11.45 -5.78
C ILE A 63 -7.17 -11.90 -5.28
N ASP A 64 -7.19 -12.85 -4.35
CA ASP A 64 -8.43 -13.35 -3.74
C ASP A 64 -8.89 -12.51 -2.55
N ARG A 65 -7.94 -11.97 -1.78
CA ARG A 65 -8.19 -11.19 -0.58
C ARG A 65 -7.15 -10.10 -0.43
N MET A 66 -7.57 -8.95 0.11
CA MET A 66 -6.67 -7.88 0.49
C MET A 66 -7.02 -7.34 1.87
N GLN A 67 -6.07 -7.43 2.79
CA GLN A 67 -6.21 -6.91 4.14
C GLN A 67 -5.60 -5.52 4.22
N HIS A 68 -6.36 -4.57 4.77
CA HIS A 68 -5.94 -3.17 4.94
C HIS A 68 -5.82 -2.84 6.43
N ALA A 69 -4.69 -2.27 6.83
CA ALA A 69 -4.48 -1.65 8.12
C ALA A 69 -4.33 -0.14 7.91
N ILE A 70 -5.23 0.65 8.50
CA ILE A 70 -5.24 2.11 8.35
C ILE A 70 -4.85 2.72 9.68
N THR A 71 -3.81 3.55 9.68
CA THR A 71 -3.25 4.16 10.89
C THR A 71 -3.03 5.66 10.67
N ALA A 72 -2.96 6.41 11.77
CA ALA A 72 -2.53 7.79 11.78
C ALA A 72 -1.05 7.86 12.19
N GLU A 73 -0.28 8.71 11.51
CA GLU A 73 1.13 8.99 11.82
C GLU A 73 1.34 10.52 11.88
N ILE A 74 2.35 10.95 12.64
CA ILE A 74 2.87 12.32 12.58
C ILE A 74 4.06 12.37 11.63
N ALA A 75 4.01 13.25 10.63
CA ALA A 75 5.04 13.37 9.62
C ALA A 75 6.40 13.74 10.22
N GLY A 76 7.33 12.78 10.24
CA GLY A 76 8.75 13.05 10.44
C GLY A 76 9.38 13.73 9.20
N PRO A 77 10.67 14.11 9.24
CA PRO A 77 11.33 14.83 8.15
C PRO A 77 11.22 14.16 6.77
N ARG A 78 11.37 12.82 6.72
CA ARG A 78 11.24 12.05 5.47
C ARG A 78 9.81 12.11 4.92
N THR A 79 8.82 11.78 5.72
CA THR A 79 7.41 11.76 5.29
C THR A 79 6.93 13.15 4.90
N ALA A 80 7.32 14.18 5.66
CA ALA A 80 7.05 15.58 5.35
C ALA A 80 7.59 15.97 3.96
N HIS A 81 8.84 15.59 3.66
CA HIS A 81 9.44 15.80 2.35
C HIS A 81 8.70 15.04 1.23
N LEU A 82 8.42 13.74 1.43
CA LEU A 82 7.73 12.91 0.44
C LEU A 82 6.33 13.40 0.11
N LEU A 83 5.60 13.91 1.11
CA LEU A 83 4.24 14.42 0.97
C LEU A 83 4.18 15.93 0.77
N ASN A 84 5.30 16.63 0.62
CA ASN A 84 5.36 18.09 0.51
C ASN A 84 4.48 18.79 1.57
N THR A 85 4.65 18.42 2.83
CA THR A 85 3.89 18.92 3.98
C THR A 85 4.83 19.34 5.11
N ALA A 86 4.32 19.98 6.15
CA ALA A 86 5.14 20.39 7.28
C ALA A 86 5.51 19.18 8.16
N ILE A 87 6.71 19.20 8.75
CA ILE A 87 7.05 18.27 9.84
C ILE A 87 6.03 18.47 10.97
N GLY A 88 5.57 17.37 11.56
CA GLY A 88 4.51 17.41 12.57
C GLY A 88 3.09 17.34 12.01
N SER A 89 2.90 17.39 10.69
CA SER A 89 1.57 17.25 10.08
C SER A 89 1.02 15.84 10.26
N ALA A 90 -0.30 15.72 10.43
CA ALA A 90 -0.97 14.41 10.44
C ALA A 90 -0.86 13.73 9.07
N VAL A 91 -0.74 12.41 9.07
CA VAL A 91 -0.61 11.54 7.89
C VAL A 91 -1.54 10.34 8.06
N ILE A 92 -2.21 9.95 6.99
CA ILE A 92 -2.90 8.66 6.90
C ILE A 92 -1.92 7.68 6.28
N ARG A 93 -1.61 6.59 6.99
CA ARG A 93 -0.83 5.46 6.48
C ARG A 93 -1.76 4.28 6.28
N ILE A 94 -1.74 3.71 5.07
CA ILE A 94 -2.48 2.50 4.71
C ILE A 94 -1.47 1.43 4.36
N ASP A 95 -1.49 0.35 5.12
CA ASP A 95 -0.66 -0.82 4.96
C ASP A 95 -1.53 -1.98 4.48
N CYS A 96 -1.18 -2.56 3.34
CA CYS A 96 -1.98 -3.60 2.72
C CYS A 96 -1.18 -4.87 2.49
N VAL A 97 -1.80 -6.02 2.76
CA VAL A 97 -1.28 -7.34 2.37
C VAL A 97 -2.28 -7.98 1.43
N ALA A 98 -1.82 -8.32 0.23
CA ALA A 98 -2.61 -9.03 -0.76
C ALA A 98 -2.30 -10.52 -0.73
N PHE A 99 -3.32 -11.34 -0.90
CA PHE A 99 -3.26 -12.80 -0.88
C PHE A 99 -3.57 -13.37 -2.27
N VAL A 100 -2.85 -14.44 -2.62
CA VAL A 100 -3.05 -15.23 -3.84
C VAL A 100 -3.04 -16.69 -3.43
N ALA A 101 -4.09 -17.43 -3.78
CA ALA A 101 -4.32 -18.79 -3.31
C ALA A 101 -4.19 -18.88 -1.77
N ASP A 102 -4.82 -17.94 -1.06
CA ASP A 102 -4.83 -17.80 0.40
C ASP A 102 -3.43 -17.59 1.05
N SER A 103 -2.39 -17.40 0.24
CA SER A 103 -1.02 -17.15 0.70
C SER A 103 -0.64 -15.68 0.55
N PRO A 104 0.07 -15.06 1.52
CA PRO A 104 0.55 -13.69 1.38
C PRO A 104 1.45 -13.55 0.16
N HIS A 105 1.07 -12.65 -0.76
CA HIS A 105 1.77 -12.45 -2.02
C HIS A 105 2.66 -11.21 -1.99
N HIS A 106 2.09 -10.05 -1.64
CA HIS A 106 2.82 -8.80 -1.65
C HIS A 106 2.27 -7.81 -0.61
N TYR A 107 3.13 -6.88 -0.22
CA TYR A 107 2.83 -5.84 0.76
C TYR A 107 2.92 -4.45 0.09
N VAL A 108 1.99 -3.56 0.42
CA VAL A 108 1.92 -2.18 -0.10
C VAL A 108 1.74 -1.22 1.07
N SER A 109 2.54 -0.16 1.12
CA SER A 109 2.38 0.93 2.09
C SER A 109 2.11 2.23 1.35
N ILE A 110 1.07 2.95 1.75
CA ILE A 110 0.60 4.19 1.13
C ILE A 110 0.56 5.29 2.18
N LEU A 111 1.19 6.42 1.88
CA LEU A 111 1.16 7.63 2.69
C LEU A 111 0.33 8.70 1.99
N LEU A 112 -0.59 9.30 2.74
CA LEU A 112 -1.55 10.30 2.26
C LEU A 112 -1.64 11.46 3.24
N SER A 113 -1.79 12.69 2.71
CA SER A 113 -2.20 13.83 3.53
C SER A 113 -3.71 13.76 3.83
N PRO A 114 -4.14 13.91 5.10
CA PRO A 114 -5.57 13.92 5.46
C PRO A 114 -6.29 15.18 4.99
N ASN A 115 -5.57 16.27 4.67
CA ASN A 115 -6.19 17.53 4.25
C ASN A 115 -7.01 17.41 2.95
N ARG A 116 -6.69 16.43 2.12
CA ARG A 116 -7.33 16.19 0.81
C ARG A 116 -7.62 14.73 0.52
N SER A 117 -7.46 13.86 1.52
CA SER A 117 -7.69 12.42 1.39
C SER A 117 -8.59 11.93 2.51
N ARG A 118 -9.51 11.03 2.19
CA ARG A 118 -10.36 10.34 3.15
C ARG A 118 -10.35 8.86 2.79
N VAL A 119 -10.43 8.00 3.80
CA VAL A 119 -10.67 6.58 3.58
C VAL A 119 -12.17 6.35 3.68
N LEU A 120 -12.75 5.79 2.63
CA LEU A 120 -14.15 5.40 2.59
C LEU A 120 -14.20 3.89 2.66
N LEU A 121 -15.01 3.37 3.58
CA LEU A 121 -15.31 1.96 3.72
C LEU A 121 -16.79 1.77 3.39
N THR A 122 -17.06 0.85 2.48
CA THR A 122 -18.42 0.41 2.15
C THR A 122 -18.49 -1.05 2.51
N GLN A 123 -19.53 -1.43 3.27
CA GLN A 123 -19.80 -2.82 3.65
C GLN A 123 -21.24 -3.16 3.30
N THR A 124 -21.46 -4.40 2.92
CA THR A 124 -22.79 -5.01 2.83
C THR A 124 -23.33 -5.31 4.23
N ALA A 125 -24.64 -5.53 4.34
CA ALA A 125 -25.25 -5.95 5.61
C ALA A 125 -24.64 -7.26 6.13
N ALA A 126 -24.38 -8.22 5.25
CA ALA A 126 -23.77 -9.49 5.61
C ALA A 126 -22.36 -9.33 6.20
N GLU A 127 -21.51 -8.48 5.60
CA GLU A 127 -20.17 -8.20 6.13
C GLU A 127 -20.18 -7.46 7.48
N LEU A 128 -21.24 -6.68 7.74
CA LEU A 128 -21.42 -6.00 9.03
C LEU A 128 -21.84 -7.00 10.12
N GLU A 129 -22.71 -7.96 9.79
CA GLU A 129 -23.17 -9.01 10.71
C GLU A 129 -22.05 -9.99 11.09
N THR A 130 -21.20 -10.38 10.14
CA THR A 130 -20.09 -11.31 10.41
C THR A 130 -18.90 -10.64 11.09
N GLY A 131 -18.77 -9.32 11.01
CA GLY A 131 -17.61 -8.58 11.49
C GLY A 131 -16.33 -8.83 10.68
N GLU A 132 -16.43 -9.46 9.51
CA GLU A 132 -15.27 -9.83 8.69
C GLU A 132 -14.70 -8.65 7.89
N GLY A 133 -15.50 -7.61 7.62
CA GLY A 133 -15.08 -6.47 6.79
C GLY A 133 -14.28 -5.38 7.52
N LEU A 134 -14.29 -5.36 8.85
CA LEU A 134 -13.54 -4.39 9.65
C LEU A 134 -13.25 -4.94 11.05
N ALA A 135 -12.01 -4.79 11.50
CA ALA A 135 -11.61 -5.05 12.87
C ALA A 135 -10.91 -3.83 13.48
N ILE A 136 -11.16 -3.58 14.77
CA ILE A 136 -10.38 -2.63 15.56
C ILE A 136 -9.27 -3.42 16.26
N ALA A 137 -8.04 -3.24 15.79
CA ALA A 137 -6.87 -3.84 16.42
C ALA A 137 -6.24 -2.87 17.43
N HIS A 138 -5.74 -3.41 18.54
CA HIS A 138 -5.00 -2.66 19.55
C HIS A 138 -3.58 -3.22 19.66
N ASP A 139 -2.58 -2.34 19.56
CA ASP A 139 -1.16 -2.70 19.76
C ASP A 139 -0.82 -2.86 21.25
N VAL A 140 -1.61 -3.67 21.95
CA VAL A 140 -1.35 -4.03 23.34
C VAL A 140 -0.48 -5.28 23.38
N ARG A 141 0.61 -5.24 24.15
CA ARG A 141 1.34 -6.47 24.48
C ARG A 141 0.38 -7.36 25.23
N ARG A 142 -0.05 -8.46 24.63
CA ARG A 142 -0.82 -9.49 25.33
C ARG A 142 0.06 -9.99 26.47
N GLN A 143 -0.26 -9.63 27.72
CA GLN A 143 0.36 -10.27 28.87
C GLN A 143 0.00 -11.76 28.75
N MET A 144 0.99 -12.58 28.45
CA MET A 144 0.86 -14.03 28.62
C MET A 144 0.58 -14.24 30.11
N ARG A 145 -0.62 -14.72 30.42
CA ARG A 145 -0.93 -15.38 31.69
C ARG A 145 -0.78 -16.87 31.49
#